data_AF-A0AA86T274-F1
#
_entry.id   AF-A0AA86T274-F1
#
_cell.length_a   1.000
_cell.length_b   1.000
_cell.length_c   1.000
_cell.angle_alpha   90.00
_cell.angle_beta   90.00
_cell.angle_gamma   90.00
#
_symmetry.space_group_name_H-M   'P 1'
#
loop_
_entity.id
_entity.type
_entity.pdbx_description
1 polymer ?
#
loop_
_entity_poly.entity_id
_entity_poly.type
_entity_poly.pdbx_seq_one_letter_code
_entity_poly.pdbx_strand_id
1 'polypeptide(L)'
;MERSQTEMLSLCIQIREADISRLSFAVELAEEFYGRVKGQDVAFEPAKLLWLIQRDFLQGKSVQEMVNEALRRVPNTDGNKNIDVVNQIRDSLAVMGDNSTAFSLPQPHLQRTKLCDMKDVELDQLYVKRREQLKKLVASIISPKIVQGKTLTGKEFVSFLEQILEALNKGEIPSTGSLVEVFNKNILEKCLKLYSEKMATLVLPLPEESLQGAHDRTRDEIMHVFDQQHFGRHHAKKSVMQLDEEIRQVYKNFVLQNEFQSSKLCEGLYTRCEDRMDQLQVLKLPSLAKFNAGFLQCNHSFEHECVGPSKANYEQRMMKMLGKSRSLFIKEYNHRLFNWLVAFSLVMVVIGRFFIKFILIEIGAWALFIFLETYTRMFWSAEALYYNPVWHFIVATWETVVYSPVLDLDRWAIPLGAVLSLFILYWRCYGRRKYGSQWLLPLYRTNKNGSNRQRTD
;
A
#
# COMPACT_ATOMS: atom_id res chain seq x y z
N MET A 1 38.17 17.60 -18.24
CA MET A 1 38.15 17.62 -16.77
C MET A 1 37.98 16.26 -16.12
N GLU A 2 37.09 15.38 -16.58
CA GLU A 2 36.78 14.14 -15.85
C GLU A 2 37.74 12.95 -16.08
N ARG A 3 38.46 12.92 -17.21
CA ARG A 3 39.27 11.76 -17.61
C ARG A 3 40.66 11.70 -16.98
N SER A 4 41.16 12.80 -16.41
CA SER A 4 42.55 12.94 -15.98
C SER A 4 42.67 13.58 -14.60
N GLN A 5 43.65 13.11 -13.81
CA GLN A 5 44.00 13.69 -12.49
C GLN A 5 44.90 14.92 -12.58
N THR A 6 45.63 15.06 -13.69
CA THR A 6 46.41 16.24 -14.00
C THR A 6 46.02 16.69 -15.39
N GLU A 7 45.57 17.94 -15.51
CA GLU A 7 45.19 18.51 -16.78
C GLU A 7 46.25 19.48 -17.24
N MET A 8 46.81 19.22 -18.42
CA MET A 8 47.81 20.07 -19.02
C MET A 8 47.15 20.98 -20.06
N LEU A 9 47.06 22.27 -19.74
CA LEU A 9 46.55 23.29 -20.65
C LEU A 9 47.73 23.87 -21.45
N SER A 10 47.81 23.54 -22.74
CA SER A 10 48.87 24.01 -23.63
C SER A 10 48.48 25.29 -24.36
N LEU A 11 49.27 26.34 -24.19
CA LEU A 11 49.07 27.66 -24.80
C LEU A 11 50.31 28.11 -25.58
N CYS A 12 50.11 28.83 -26.69
CA CYS A 12 51.20 29.19 -27.58
C CYS A 12 52.04 30.41 -27.14
N ILE A 13 51.51 31.38 -26.38
CA ILE A 13 52.28 32.62 -26.08
C ILE A 13 51.87 33.22 -24.73
N GLN A 14 50.61 33.67 -24.62
CA GLN A 14 50.08 34.38 -23.45
C GLN A 14 48.62 33.97 -23.26
N ILE A 15 48.17 33.95 -22.01
CA ILE A 15 46.75 33.74 -21.69
C ILE A 15 45.98 34.99 -22.06
N ARG A 16 45.10 34.91 -23.08
CA ARG A 16 44.17 35.99 -23.45
C ARG A 16 42.79 35.71 -22.89
N GLU A 17 41.95 36.75 -22.85
CA GLU A 17 40.56 36.60 -22.38
C GLU A 17 39.75 35.58 -23.20
N ALA A 18 40.00 35.51 -24.51
CA ALA A 18 39.37 34.50 -25.38
C ALA A 18 39.77 33.07 -25.00
N ASP A 19 40.99 32.88 -24.47
CA ASP A 19 41.47 31.57 -24.02
C ASP A 19 40.80 31.19 -22.69
N ILE A 20 40.56 32.15 -21.79
CA ILE A 20 39.79 31.95 -20.55
C ILE A 20 38.30 31.66 -20.86
N SER A 21 37.70 32.40 -21.79
CA SER A 21 36.29 32.20 -22.16
C SER A 21 36.02 30.80 -22.75
N ARG A 22 37.00 30.20 -23.45
CA ARG A 22 36.91 28.82 -23.96
C ARG A 22 36.95 27.76 -22.86
N LEU A 23 37.44 28.10 -21.67
CA LEU A 23 37.43 27.22 -20.50
C LEU A 23 36.09 27.24 -19.76
N SER A 24 35.14 28.10 -20.15
CA SER A 24 33.82 28.24 -19.52
C SER A 24 33.10 26.90 -19.36
N PHE A 25 32.99 26.11 -20.42
CA PHE A 25 32.32 24.81 -20.38
C PHE A 25 33.00 23.80 -19.45
N ALA A 26 34.34 23.77 -19.44
CA ALA A 26 35.09 22.88 -18.57
C ALA A 26 34.90 23.26 -17.09
N VAL A 27 34.89 24.55 -16.80
CA VAL A 27 34.67 25.12 -15.47
C VAL A 27 33.24 24.87 -14.99
N GLU A 28 32.24 25.12 -15.83
CA GLU A 28 30.83 24.88 -15.48
C GLU A 28 30.58 23.40 -15.20
N LEU A 29 31.15 22.51 -16.01
CA LEU A 29 31.12 21.08 -15.76
C LEU A 29 31.81 20.73 -14.43
N ALA A 30 33.01 21.27 -14.21
CA ALA A 30 33.72 21.09 -12.95
C ALA A 30 32.90 21.59 -11.75
N GLU A 31 32.21 22.72 -11.82
CA GLU A 31 31.37 23.19 -10.72
C GLU A 31 30.17 22.29 -10.45
N GLU A 32 29.57 21.68 -11.47
CA GLU A 32 28.46 20.75 -11.26
C GLU A 32 28.90 19.44 -10.59
N PHE A 33 30.09 18.94 -10.89
CA PHE A 33 30.61 17.70 -10.29
C PHE A 33 31.42 17.92 -9.00
N TYR A 34 32.14 19.04 -8.88
CA TYR A 34 33.02 19.37 -7.74
C TYR A 34 32.43 20.45 -6.83
N GLY A 35 31.41 21.22 -7.23
CA GLY A 35 30.90 22.36 -6.46
C GLY A 35 30.04 22.02 -5.25
N ARG A 36 29.64 20.75 -5.08
CA ARG A 36 29.00 20.21 -3.86
C ARG A 36 30.03 19.82 -2.77
N VAL A 37 31.33 20.00 -3.03
CA VAL A 37 32.46 19.63 -2.15
C VAL A 37 32.63 20.64 -0.99
N LYS A 38 31.63 20.66 -0.10
CA LYS A 38 31.77 21.19 1.27
C LYS A 38 31.19 20.15 2.25
N GLY A 39 31.81 18.97 2.29
CA GLY A 39 31.43 17.86 3.16
C GLY A 39 32.38 16.68 3.01
N GLN A 40 32.46 15.82 4.03
CA GLN A 40 33.47 14.76 4.22
C GLN A 40 33.51 13.65 3.15
N ASP A 41 32.60 13.61 2.20
CA ASP A 41 32.58 12.63 1.11
C ASP A 41 32.79 13.31 -0.25
N VAL A 42 34.06 13.39 -0.67
CA VAL A 42 34.46 13.94 -1.97
C VAL A 42 34.19 12.88 -3.06
N ALA A 43 33.14 13.08 -3.86
CA ALA A 43 32.81 12.17 -4.97
C ALA A 43 33.89 12.18 -6.07
N PHE A 44 34.52 13.33 -6.34
CA PHE A 44 35.69 13.43 -7.20
C PHE A 44 36.65 14.51 -6.67
N GLU A 45 37.95 14.21 -6.60
CA GLU A 45 38.95 15.25 -6.35
C GLU A 45 39.21 16.08 -7.63
N PRO A 46 39.26 17.42 -7.53
CA PRO A 46 39.56 18.28 -8.66
C PRO A 46 40.96 18.00 -9.20
N ALA A 47 41.09 17.99 -10.53
CA ALA A 47 42.37 17.74 -11.18
C ALA A 47 43.36 18.87 -10.90
N LYS A 48 44.65 18.53 -10.73
CA LYS A 48 45.71 19.53 -10.67
C LYS A 48 45.91 20.14 -12.06
N LEU A 49 45.87 21.47 -12.15
CA LEU A 49 46.02 22.20 -13.41
C LEU A 49 47.51 22.52 -13.67
N LEU A 50 48.02 22.06 -14.81
CA LEU A 50 49.36 22.37 -15.30
C LEU A 50 49.26 23.29 -16.53
N TRP A 51 49.64 24.54 -16.38
CA TRP A 51 49.68 25.51 -17.47
C TRP A 51 51.00 25.38 -18.22
N LEU A 52 50.95 24.89 -19.45
CA LEU A 52 52.11 24.75 -20.32
C LEU A 52 52.13 25.89 -21.35
N ILE A 53 53.12 26.78 -21.25
CA ILE A 53 53.26 27.92 -22.16
C ILE A 53 54.42 27.67 -23.13
N GLN A 54 54.12 27.60 -24.42
CA GLN A 54 55.04 27.21 -25.49
C GLN A 54 55.56 28.42 -26.30
N ARG A 55 56.45 29.23 -25.73
CA ARG A 55 57.30 30.18 -26.47
C ARG A 55 58.28 30.89 -25.55
N ASP A 56 59.28 31.53 -26.18
CA ASP A 56 60.21 32.40 -25.48
C ASP A 56 59.47 33.60 -24.89
N PHE A 57 59.63 33.72 -23.58
CA PHE A 57 59.00 34.71 -22.75
C PHE A 57 59.64 36.09 -22.97
N LEU A 58 58.82 37.14 -23.11
CA LEU A 58 59.28 38.53 -23.14
C LEU A 58 59.84 38.88 -21.76
N GLN A 59 61.16 39.06 -21.65
CA GLN A 59 61.93 39.31 -20.42
C GLN A 59 61.19 40.24 -19.42
N GLY A 60 61.00 39.80 -18.16
CA GLY A 60 60.49 40.67 -17.08
C GLY A 60 59.64 40.05 -15.95
N LYS A 61 58.92 38.94 -16.15
CA LYS A 61 58.07 38.28 -15.12
C LYS A 61 58.27 36.76 -15.07
N SER A 62 57.86 36.09 -14.00
CA SER A 62 57.84 34.62 -13.98
C SER A 62 56.57 34.06 -14.67
N VAL A 63 56.63 32.80 -15.13
CA VAL A 63 55.49 32.14 -15.78
C VAL A 63 54.31 32.00 -14.81
N GLN A 64 54.60 31.72 -13.53
CA GLN A 64 53.58 31.60 -12.50
C GLN A 64 52.92 32.96 -12.21
N GLU A 65 53.68 34.05 -12.19
CA GLU A 65 53.13 35.40 -12.04
C GLU A 65 52.16 35.75 -13.18
N MET A 66 52.47 35.35 -14.42
CA MET A 66 51.58 35.58 -15.56
C MET A 66 50.24 34.84 -15.39
N VAL A 67 50.27 33.58 -14.96
CA VAL A 67 49.04 32.81 -14.71
C VAL A 67 48.25 33.44 -13.58
N ASN A 68 48.91 33.79 -12.47
CA ASN A 68 48.28 34.44 -11.32
C ASN A 68 47.65 35.78 -11.72
N GLU A 69 48.29 36.56 -12.59
CA GLU A 69 47.75 37.83 -13.11
C GLU A 69 46.56 37.60 -14.05
N ALA A 70 46.63 36.60 -14.93
CA ALA A 70 45.55 36.28 -15.86
C ALA A 70 44.28 35.77 -15.16
N LEU A 71 44.45 35.09 -14.01
CA LEU A 71 43.37 34.61 -13.17
C LEU A 71 42.81 35.67 -12.21
N ARG A 72 43.45 36.85 -12.08
CA ARG A 72 42.88 37.94 -11.27
C ARG A 72 41.64 38.53 -11.92
N ARG A 73 40.66 38.83 -11.07
CA ARG A 73 39.43 39.52 -11.46
C ARG A 73 39.74 40.84 -12.16
N VAL A 74 39.02 41.12 -13.25
CA VAL A 74 39.12 42.39 -13.97
C VAL A 74 38.00 43.33 -13.48
N PRO A 75 38.29 44.59 -13.11
CA PRO A 75 37.27 45.54 -12.68
C PRO A 75 36.23 45.76 -13.78
N ASN A 76 34.95 45.72 -13.43
CA ASN A 76 33.83 45.94 -14.36
C ASN A 76 33.11 47.25 -14.02
N THR A 77 33.76 48.40 -14.29
CA THR A 77 33.20 49.72 -13.99
C THR A 77 31.97 50.07 -14.84
N ASP A 78 31.85 49.44 -16.00
CA ASP A 78 30.84 49.79 -17.02
C ASP A 78 29.63 48.83 -17.00
N GLY A 79 29.60 47.86 -16.07
CA GLY A 79 28.48 46.91 -15.92
C GLY A 79 28.33 45.92 -17.09
N ASN A 80 29.41 45.59 -17.79
CA ASN A 80 29.38 44.69 -18.94
C ASN A 80 29.20 43.23 -18.48
N LYS A 81 28.07 42.62 -18.86
CA LYS A 81 27.75 41.22 -18.52
C LYS A 81 28.81 40.21 -18.96
N ASN A 82 29.50 40.45 -20.07
CA ASN A 82 30.55 39.52 -20.55
C ASN A 82 31.75 39.50 -19.61
N ILE A 83 32.10 40.65 -19.02
CA ILE A 83 33.20 40.74 -18.05
C ILE A 83 32.82 40.01 -16.76
N ASP A 84 31.56 40.09 -16.34
CA ASP A 84 31.07 39.35 -15.17
C ASP A 84 31.14 37.83 -15.38
N VAL A 85 30.75 37.33 -16.55
CA VAL A 85 30.85 35.90 -16.89
C VAL A 85 32.31 35.44 -16.90
N VAL A 86 33.21 36.20 -17.53
CA VAL A 86 34.65 35.84 -17.55
C VAL A 86 35.26 35.92 -16.14
N ASN A 87 34.82 36.87 -15.31
CA ASN A 87 35.24 36.96 -13.92
C ASN A 87 34.73 35.79 -13.07
N GLN A 88 33.51 35.30 -13.31
CA GLN A 88 33.04 34.06 -12.67
C GLN A 88 33.96 32.89 -13.03
N ILE A 89 34.31 32.72 -14.30
CA ILE A 89 35.24 31.68 -14.76
C ILE A 89 36.61 31.81 -14.07
N ARG A 90 37.12 33.03 -13.93
CA ARG A 90 38.37 33.31 -13.21
C ARG A 90 38.28 32.92 -11.74
N ASP A 91 37.19 33.29 -11.08
CA ASP A 91 36.95 32.95 -9.67
C ASP A 91 36.91 31.42 -9.49
N SER A 92 36.25 30.68 -10.37
CA SER A 92 36.20 29.21 -10.35
C SER A 92 37.55 28.55 -10.66
N LEU A 93 38.27 29.04 -11.67
CA LEU A 93 39.63 28.57 -12.00
C LEU A 93 40.63 28.88 -10.90
N ALA A 94 40.45 29.98 -10.15
CA ALA A 94 41.28 30.34 -9.01
C ALA A 94 41.05 29.38 -7.82
N VAL A 95 39.80 28.95 -7.58
CA VAL A 95 39.49 27.91 -6.57
C VAL A 95 40.13 26.56 -6.93
N MET A 96 40.15 26.19 -8.22
CA MET A 96 40.93 25.03 -8.70
C MET A 96 42.44 25.32 -8.78
N GLY A 97 42.81 26.60 -8.63
CA GLY A 97 44.11 27.18 -8.93
C GLY A 97 45.09 27.20 -7.76
N ASP A 98 44.63 26.97 -6.52
CA ASP A 98 45.51 26.81 -5.35
C ASP A 98 46.47 25.61 -5.49
N ASN A 99 46.18 24.70 -6.44
CA ASN A 99 47.06 23.61 -6.88
C ASN A 99 47.55 23.76 -8.35
N SER A 100 47.50 24.96 -8.93
CA SER A 100 47.92 25.20 -10.31
C SER A 100 49.42 25.45 -10.42
N THR A 101 50.06 24.72 -11.33
CA THR A 101 51.49 24.86 -11.61
C THR A 101 51.66 25.41 -13.03
N ALA A 102 52.53 26.40 -13.22
CA ALA A 102 52.83 26.93 -14.55
C ALA A 102 54.26 26.56 -14.97
N PHE A 103 54.41 26.15 -16.24
CA PHE A 103 55.70 25.77 -16.80
C PHE A 103 55.86 26.31 -18.22
N SER A 104 57.03 26.84 -18.55
CA SER A 104 57.35 27.29 -19.91
C SER A 104 58.27 26.32 -20.64
N LEU A 105 57.95 26.09 -21.91
CA LEU A 105 58.83 25.43 -22.87
C LEU A 105 59.26 26.45 -23.93
N PRO A 106 60.58 26.65 -24.13
CA PRO A 106 61.08 27.51 -25.19
C PRO A 106 60.82 26.87 -26.56
N GLN A 107 61.08 27.62 -27.63
CA GLN A 107 60.90 27.07 -28.97
C GLN A 107 61.90 25.93 -29.23
N PRO A 108 61.46 24.72 -29.65
CA PRO A 108 62.36 23.58 -29.84
C PRO A 108 63.33 23.73 -31.01
N HIS A 109 62.86 24.29 -32.13
CA HIS A 109 63.65 24.53 -33.34
C HIS A 109 62.93 25.53 -34.27
N LEU A 110 63.66 26.14 -35.21
CA LEU A 110 63.09 27.08 -36.21
C LEU A 110 62.20 26.36 -37.24
N GLN A 111 62.62 25.18 -37.68
CA GLN A 111 61.89 24.36 -38.66
C GLN A 111 60.81 23.51 -37.97
N ARG A 112 59.60 24.07 -37.87
CA ARG A 112 58.47 23.45 -37.15
C ARG A 112 57.95 22.16 -37.77
N THR A 113 58.02 22.03 -39.10
CA THR A 113 57.43 20.90 -39.83
C THR A 113 58.21 19.60 -39.72
N LYS A 114 59.46 19.65 -39.24
CA LYS A 114 60.36 18.49 -39.12
C LYS A 114 60.68 18.11 -37.68
N LEU A 115 59.97 18.68 -36.69
CA LEU A 115 60.26 18.50 -35.27
C LEU A 115 60.21 17.03 -34.81
N CYS A 116 59.34 16.21 -35.38
CA CYS A 116 59.21 14.80 -35.03
C CYS A 116 60.34 13.92 -35.59
N ASP A 117 61.00 14.37 -36.67
CA ASP A 117 62.07 13.63 -37.36
C ASP A 117 63.47 14.01 -36.83
N MET A 118 63.55 15.11 -36.08
CA MET A 118 64.78 15.64 -35.51
C MET A 118 65.19 14.87 -34.25
N LYS A 119 66.49 14.62 -34.11
CA LYS A 119 67.05 14.07 -32.87
C LYS A 119 67.22 15.17 -31.82
N ASP A 120 67.31 14.79 -30.55
CA ASP A 120 67.53 15.73 -29.44
C ASP A 120 68.79 16.60 -29.59
N VAL A 121 69.78 16.14 -30.36
CA VAL A 121 71.01 16.88 -30.65
C VAL A 121 70.76 18.06 -31.60
N GLU A 122 69.73 17.96 -32.44
CA GLU A 122 69.33 18.97 -33.42
C GLU A 122 68.36 20.01 -32.83
N LEU A 123 67.83 19.75 -31.63
CA LEU A 123 66.95 20.66 -30.91
C LEU A 123 67.75 21.65 -30.07
N ASP A 124 67.11 22.76 -29.71
CA ASP A 124 67.67 23.70 -28.75
C ASP A 124 67.96 22.99 -27.41
N GLN A 125 69.20 23.09 -26.93
CA GLN A 125 69.63 22.44 -25.68
C GLN A 125 68.86 22.95 -24.45
N LEU A 126 68.45 24.22 -24.44
CA LEU A 126 67.60 24.79 -23.41
C LEU A 126 66.21 24.15 -23.45
N TYR A 127 65.67 23.90 -24.65
CA TYR A 127 64.40 23.16 -24.81
C TYR A 127 64.51 21.75 -24.27
N VAL A 128 65.54 20.99 -24.64
CA VAL A 128 65.74 19.61 -24.17
C VAL A 128 65.83 19.58 -22.65
N LYS A 129 66.63 20.48 -22.05
CA LYS A 129 66.75 20.59 -20.58
C LYS A 129 65.41 20.93 -19.91
N ARG A 130 64.64 21.87 -20.47
CA ARG A 130 63.31 22.25 -19.96
C ARG A 130 62.29 21.13 -20.12
N ARG A 131 62.33 20.38 -21.22
CA ARG A 131 61.49 19.20 -21.46
C ARG A 131 61.74 18.11 -20.42
N GLU A 132 63.01 17.85 -20.08
CA GLU A 132 63.34 16.89 -19.02
C GLU A 132 62.91 17.37 -17.62
N GLN A 133 62.99 18.68 -17.35
CA GLN A 133 62.44 19.27 -16.13
C GLN A 133 60.92 19.12 -16.06
N LEU A 134 60.21 19.32 -17.17
CA LEU A 134 58.76 19.13 -17.25
C LEU A 134 58.38 17.68 -16.94
N LYS A 135 59.10 16.70 -17.49
CA LYS A 135 58.85 15.27 -17.18
C LYS A 135 58.97 14.99 -15.68
N LYS A 136 60.01 15.53 -15.02
CA LYS A 136 60.20 15.39 -13.57
C LYS A 136 59.07 16.06 -12.78
N LEU A 137 58.64 17.24 -13.21
CA LEU A 137 57.53 17.98 -12.59
C LEU A 137 56.20 17.24 -12.73
N VAL A 138 55.89 16.70 -13.90
CA VAL A 138 54.70 15.87 -14.09
C VAL A 138 54.76 14.64 -13.18
N ALA A 139 55.90 13.95 -13.13
CA ALA A 139 56.10 12.78 -12.28
C ALA A 139 55.93 13.07 -10.78
N SER A 140 56.22 14.29 -10.32
CA SER A 140 56.03 14.67 -8.91
C SER A 140 54.59 15.09 -8.56
N ILE A 141 53.80 15.45 -9.58
CA ILE A 141 52.44 16.00 -9.39
C ILE A 141 51.36 14.93 -9.56
N ILE A 142 51.63 13.90 -10.38
CA ILE A 142 50.68 12.81 -10.66
C ILE A 142 50.27 12.04 -9.40
N SER A 143 48.99 11.70 -9.32
CA SER A 143 48.41 10.88 -8.26
C SER A 143 47.28 10.01 -8.82
N PRO A 144 46.95 8.86 -8.19
CA PRO A 144 45.85 8.00 -8.62
C PRO A 144 44.51 8.74 -8.63
N LYS A 145 43.61 8.45 -9.57
CA LYS A 145 42.28 9.09 -9.57
C LYS A 145 41.44 8.53 -8.44
N ILE A 146 40.96 9.39 -7.54
CA ILE A 146 40.02 9.02 -6.49
C ILE A 146 38.59 9.41 -6.92
N VAL A 147 37.67 8.45 -6.85
CA VAL A 147 36.23 8.61 -7.07
C VAL A 147 35.51 7.98 -5.88
N GLN A 148 34.69 8.77 -5.18
CA GLN A 148 33.96 8.35 -3.96
C GLN A 148 34.88 7.67 -2.92
N GLY A 149 36.06 8.25 -2.68
CA GLY A 149 37.05 7.73 -1.73
C GLY A 149 37.80 6.45 -2.17
N LYS A 150 37.56 5.93 -3.38
CA LYS A 150 38.27 4.76 -3.94
C LYS A 150 39.12 5.12 -5.14
N THR A 151 40.25 4.45 -5.30
CA THR A 151 41.11 4.61 -6.48
C THR A 151 40.46 3.97 -7.70
N LEU A 152 40.26 4.75 -8.76
CA LEU A 152 39.65 4.33 -10.01
C LEU A 152 40.54 3.31 -10.73
N THR A 153 40.01 2.11 -10.95
CA THR A 153 40.67 1.05 -11.70
C THR A 153 40.42 1.21 -13.21
N GLY A 154 41.23 0.55 -14.05
CA GLY A 154 41.06 0.60 -15.51
C GLY A 154 39.70 0.08 -15.98
N LYS A 155 39.12 -0.93 -15.30
CA LYS A 155 37.78 -1.45 -15.63
C LYS A 155 36.69 -0.43 -15.32
N GLU A 156 36.77 0.21 -14.16
CA GLU A 156 35.82 1.26 -13.75
C GLU A 156 35.94 2.47 -14.67
N PHE A 157 37.16 2.84 -15.07
CA PHE A 157 37.37 3.93 -16.03
C PHE A 157 36.76 3.62 -17.41
N VAL A 158 36.91 2.40 -17.92
CA VAL A 158 36.29 1.99 -19.20
C VAL A 158 34.78 2.04 -19.09
N SER A 159 34.21 1.46 -18.02
CA SER A 159 32.76 1.50 -17.79
C SER A 159 32.22 2.93 -17.67
N PHE A 160 32.98 3.83 -17.03
CA PHE A 160 32.64 5.24 -16.94
C PHE A 160 32.67 5.92 -18.32
N LEU A 161 33.67 5.62 -19.14
CA LEU A 161 33.82 6.20 -20.47
C LEU A 161 32.75 5.67 -21.45
N GLU A 162 32.35 4.41 -21.32
CA GLU A 162 31.23 3.81 -22.07
C GLU A 162 29.91 4.54 -21.77
N GLN A 163 29.61 4.84 -20.50
CA GLN A 163 28.42 5.58 -20.10
C GLN A 163 28.38 6.99 -20.72
N ILE A 164 29.52 7.70 -20.71
CA ILE A 164 29.63 9.02 -21.36
C ILE A 164 29.44 8.90 -22.88
N LEU A 165 30.04 7.89 -23.51
CA LEU A 165 29.91 7.67 -24.96
C LEU A 165 28.48 7.31 -25.35
N GLU A 166 27.78 6.48 -24.58
CA GLU A 166 26.39 6.12 -24.85
C GLU A 166 25.47 7.34 -24.75
N ALA A 167 25.74 8.23 -23.79
CA ALA A 167 25.06 9.52 -23.67
C ALA A 167 25.28 10.41 -24.90
N LEU A 168 26.55 10.56 -25.31
CA LEU A 168 26.95 11.35 -26.49
C LEU A 168 26.36 10.81 -27.79
N ASN A 169 26.34 9.48 -27.96
CA ASN A 169 25.86 8.82 -29.17
C ASN A 169 24.33 8.93 -29.36
N LYS A 170 23.57 9.27 -28.31
CA LYS A 170 22.12 9.52 -28.42
C LYS A 170 21.77 10.89 -29.03
N GLY A 171 22.77 11.68 -29.43
CA GLY A 171 22.59 12.87 -30.27
C GLY A 171 22.32 14.17 -29.53
N GLU A 172 22.37 14.17 -28.19
CA GLU A 172 22.41 15.40 -27.41
C GLU A 172 23.86 15.88 -27.34
N ILE A 173 24.16 17.07 -27.87
CA ILE A 173 25.38 17.78 -27.45
C ILE A 173 25.18 18.00 -25.95
N PRO A 174 25.97 17.38 -25.06
CA PRO A 174 25.66 17.41 -23.65
C PRO A 174 25.85 18.84 -23.18
N SER A 175 24.75 19.52 -22.89
CA SER A 175 24.77 20.58 -21.90
C SER A 175 25.21 19.96 -20.58
N THR A 176 25.85 20.76 -19.73
CA THR A 176 26.22 20.39 -18.35
C THR A 176 25.06 19.73 -17.62
N GLY A 177 23.83 20.23 -17.82
CA GLY A 177 22.60 19.64 -17.28
C GLY A 177 22.22 18.27 -17.85
N SER A 178 22.30 18.05 -19.17
CA SER A 178 22.00 16.73 -19.77
C SER A 178 22.97 15.66 -19.28
N LEU A 179 24.25 16.00 -19.11
CA LEU A 179 25.25 15.07 -18.59
C LEU A 179 24.93 14.65 -17.15
N VAL A 180 24.59 15.61 -16.28
CA VAL A 180 24.17 15.37 -14.89
C VAL A 180 22.95 14.45 -14.83
N GLU A 181 21.96 14.64 -15.70
CA GLU A 181 20.76 13.79 -15.76
C GLU A 181 21.10 12.33 -16.10
N VAL A 182 22.01 12.10 -17.05
CA VAL A 182 22.43 10.74 -17.41
C VAL A 182 23.12 10.04 -16.24
N PHE A 183 24.00 10.73 -15.52
CA PHE A 183 24.65 10.16 -14.34
C PHE A 183 23.66 9.87 -13.21
N ASN A 184 22.67 10.75 -13.02
CA ASN A 184 21.66 10.58 -12.00
C ASN A 184 20.63 9.50 -12.34
N LYS A 185 20.48 9.12 -13.61
CA LYS A 185 19.47 8.14 -14.06
C LYS A 185 19.59 6.80 -13.34
N ASN A 186 20.79 6.24 -13.24
CA ASN A 186 21.01 4.95 -12.58
C ASN A 186 20.71 5.02 -11.06
N ILE A 187 21.06 6.16 -10.44
CA ILE A 187 20.78 6.41 -9.02
C ILE A 187 19.26 6.51 -8.81
N LEU A 188 18.56 7.22 -9.70
CA LEU A 188 17.11 7.37 -9.68
C LEU A 188 16.41 6.00 -9.77
N GLU A 189 16.80 5.17 -10.74
CA GLU A 189 16.26 3.80 -10.89
C GLU A 189 16.50 2.94 -9.64
N LYS A 190 17.70 3.03 -9.04
CA LYS A 190 18.03 2.33 -7.79
C LYS A 190 17.17 2.82 -6.61
N CYS A 191 16.98 4.13 -6.48
CA CYS A 191 16.12 4.73 -5.45
C CYS A 191 14.65 4.30 -5.59
N LEU A 192 14.12 4.26 -6.82
CA LEU A 192 12.75 3.78 -7.07
C LEU A 192 12.57 2.31 -6.75
N LYS A 193 13.58 1.48 -7.05
CA LYS A 193 13.57 0.08 -6.68
C LYS A 193 13.55 -0.10 -5.16
N LEU A 194 14.39 0.63 -4.43
CA LEU A 194 14.41 0.61 -2.96
C LEU A 194 13.09 1.10 -2.36
N TYR A 195 12.48 2.14 -2.93
CA TYR A 195 11.15 2.61 -2.52
C TYR A 195 10.10 1.50 -2.70
N SER A 196 10.09 0.86 -3.87
CA SER A 196 9.13 -0.20 -4.20
C SER A 196 9.29 -1.42 -3.29
N GLU A 197 10.53 -1.84 -3.01
CA GLU A 197 10.84 -2.93 -2.09
C GLU A 197 10.35 -2.65 -0.67
N LYS A 198 10.59 -1.43 -0.15
CA LYS A 198 10.11 -1.02 1.17
C LYS A 198 8.58 -0.99 1.25
N MET A 199 7.92 -0.37 0.27
CA MET A 199 6.46 -0.31 0.22
C MET A 199 5.81 -1.69 0.06
N ALA A 200 6.46 -2.62 -0.65
CA ALA A 200 5.99 -4.00 -0.82
C ALA A 200 6.02 -4.83 0.48
N THR A 201 6.74 -4.41 1.51
CA THR A 201 6.71 -5.09 2.83
C THR A 201 5.41 -4.87 3.60
N LEU A 202 4.62 -3.87 3.21
CA LEU A 202 3.36 -3.54 3.87
C LEU A 202 2.28 -4.58 3.55
N VAL A 203 1.58 -5.05 4.59
CA VAL A 203 0.45 -5.95 4.44
C VAL A 203 -0.83 -5.13 4.22
N LEU A 204 -1.38 -5.21 3.01
CA LEU A 204 -2.64 -4.55 2.64
C LEU A 204 -3.85 -5.45 3.00
N PRO A 205 -5.04 -4.89 3.33
CA PRO A 205 -5.38 -3.46 3.30
C PRO A 205 -5.03 -2.70 4.61
N LEU A 206 -4.72 -1.42 4.46
CA LEU A 206 -4.38 -0.50 5.56
C LEU A 206 -5.30 0.75 5.56
N PRO A 207 -5.48 1.40 6.72
CA PRO A 207 -6.08 2.73 6.80
C PRO A 207 -5.30 3.74 5.96
N GLU A 208 -6.00 4.71 5.37
CA GLU A 208 -5.40 5.71 4.48
C GLU A 208 -4.29 6.51 5.17
N GLU A 209 -4.49 6.93 6.42
CA GLU A 209 -3.48 7.64 7.20
C GLU A 209 -2.22 6.80 7.45
N SER A 210 -2.37 5.48 7.65
CA SER A 210 -1.25 4.57 7.89
C SER A 210 -0.46 4.33 6.62
N LEU A 211 -1.14 4.17 5.49
CA LEU A 211 -0.51 4.01 4.17
C LEU A 211 0.21 5.30 3.76
N GLN A 212 -0.43 6.46 3.94
CA GLN A 212 0.16 7.76 3.68
C GLN A 212 1.37 8.03 4.58
N GLY A 213 1.28 7.74 5.88
CA GLY A 213 2.40 7.87 6.80
C GLY A 213 3.58 6.95 6.45
N ALA A 214 3.33 5.74 5.96
CA ALA A 214 4.39 4.85 5.47
C ALA A 214 5.01 5.36 4.17
N HIS A 215 4.20 5.90 3.25
CA HIS A 215 4.68 6.56 2.05
C HIS A 215 5.58 7.75 2.38
N ASP A 216 5.13 8.68 3.23
CA ASP A 216 5.88 9.90 3.55
C ASP A 216 7.22 9.57 4.20
N ARG A 217 7.25 8.63 5.15
CA ARG A 217 8.50 8.16 5.78
C ARG A 217 9.45 7.54 4.76
N THR A 218 8.94 6.65 3.92
CA THR A 218 9.77 5.96 2.91
C THR A 218 10.27 6.95 1.86
N ARG A 219 9.43 7.90 1.43
CA ARG A 219 9.80 8.97 0.49
C ARG A 219 10.94 9.80 1.08
N ASP A 220 10.80 10.26 2.32
CA ASP A 220 11.81 11.12 2.95
C ASP A 220 13.15 10.38 3.13
N GLU A 221 13.11 9.11 3.51
CA GLU A 221 14.31 8.26 3.58
C GLU A 221 14.98 8.08 2.21
N ILE A 222 14.20 7.84 1.15
CA ILE A 222 14.73 7.66 -0.20
C ILE A 222 15.25 8.98 -0.77
N MET A 223 14.58 10.10 -0.48
CA MET A 223 15.03 11.42 -0.88
C MET A 223 16.35 11.79 -0.20
N HIS A 224 16.53 11.42 1.07
CA HIS A 224 17.79 11.56 1.78
C HIS A 224 18.91 10.70 1.17
N VAL A 225 18.62 9.43 0.84
CA VAL A 225 19.59 8.56 0.14
C VAL A 225 19.98 9.10 -1.22
N PHE A 226 19.00 9.65 -1.97
CA PHE A 226 19.25 10.28 -3.24
C PHE A 226 20.15 11.50 -3.05
N ASP A 227 19.84 12.40 -2.09
CA ASP A 227 20.60 13.64 -1.84
C ASP A 227 22.09 13.42 -1.55
N GLN A 228 22.42 12.27 -0.96
CA GLN A 228 23.80 11.87 -0.70
C GLN A 228 24.55 11.35 -1.93
N GLN A 229 23.85 10.82 -2.94
CA GLN A 229 24.46 10.09 -4.05
C GLN A 229 24.39 10.83 -5.39
N HIS A 230 23.42 11.72 -5.59
CA HIS A 230 23.22 12.39 -6.87
C HIS A 230 24.30 13.43 -7.19
N PHE A 231 24.51 13.63 -8.48
CA PHE A 231 25.46 14.58 -9.07
C PHE A 231 24.77 15.88 -9.48
N GLY A 232 25.54 16.95 -9.59
CA GLY A 232 25.07 18.28 -10.01
C GLY A 232 24.68 19.16 -8.83
N ARG A 233 24.99 20.46 -8.89
CA ARG A 233 24.60 21.43 -7.85
C ARG A 233 23.36 22.21 -8.29
N HIS A 234 23.35 22.73 -9.51
CA HIS A 234 22.23 23.50 -10.04
C HIS A 234 21.32 22.64 -10.91
N HIS A 235 21.89 21.72 -11.68
CA HIS A 235 21.12 20.89 -12.61
C HIS A 235 20.47 19.67 -11.99
N ALA A 236 20.89 19.26 -10.78
CA ALA A 236 20.29 18.15 -10.05
C ALA A 236 18.82 18.37 -9.66
N LYS A 237 18.37 19.64 -9.57
CA LYS A 237 16.99 19.95 -9.17
C LYS A 237 15.97 19.26 -10.08
N LYS A 238 16.27 19.14 -11.37
CA LYS A 238 15.41 18.43 -12.33
C LYS A 238 15.35 16.93 -12.02
N SER A 239 16.48 16.30 -11.73
CA SER A 239 16.53 14.88 -11.31
C SER A 239 15.81 14.62 -9.97
N VAL A 240 15.91 15.54 -9.02
CA VAL A 240 15.17 15.47 -7.73
C VAL A 240 13.66 15.53 -7.97
N MET A 241 13.20 16.50 -8.79
CA MET A 241 11.78 16.62 -9.14
C MET A 241 11.27 15.40 -9.91
N GLN A 242 12.10 14.83 -10.79
CA GLN A 242 11.78 13.62 -11.52
C GLN A 242 11.61 12.41 -10.58
N LEU A 243 12.52 12.22 -9.63
CA LEU A 243 12.41 11.15 -8.63
C LEU A 243 11.11 11.28 -7.81
N ASP A 244 10.78 12.48 -7.34
CA ASP A 244 9.55 12.73 -6.58
C ASP A 244 8.28 12.41 -7.39
N GLU A 245 8.25 12.79 -8.68
CA GLU A 245 7.13 12.45 -9.56
C GLU A 245 7.03 10.94 -9.81
N GLU A 246 8.14 10.25 -10.08
CA GLU A 246 8.13 8.81 -10.30
C GLU A 246 7.72 8.04 -9.02
N ILE A 247 8.16 8.48 -7.84
CA ILE A 247 7.69 7.94 -6.54
C ILE A 247 6.18 8.13 -6.40
N ARG A 248 5.65 9.32 -6.73
CA ARG A 248 4.22 9.60 -6.68
C ARG A 248 3.42 8.70 -7.63
N GLN A 249 3.95 8.42 -8.82
CA GLN A 249 3.32 7.50 -9.78
C GLN A 249 3.29 6.07 -9.25
N VAL A 250 4.38 5.56 -8.69
CA VAL A 250 4.41 4.23 -8.06
C VAL A 250 3.46 4.17 -6.86
N TYR A 251 3.38 5.24 -6.06
CA TYR A 251 2.48 5.31 -4.91
C TYR A 251 1.01 5.18 -5.31
N LYS A 252 0.57 5.81 -6.41
CA LYS A 252 -0.80 5.66 -6.92
C LYS A 252 -1.18 4.20 -7.16
N ASN A 253 -0.24 3.37 -7.64
CA ASN A 253 -0.49 1.94 -7.85
C ASN A 253 -0.76 1.22 -6.52
N PHE A 254 0.00 1.56 -5.46
CA PHE A 254 -0.24 1.00 -4.12
C PHE A 254 -1.56 1.47 -3.51
N VAL A 255 -1.96 2.72 -3.73
CA VAL A 255 -3.27 3.24 -3.30
C VAL A 255 -4.40 2.46 -3.97
N LEU A 256 -4.34 2.27 -5.29
CA LEU A 256 -5.33 1.48 -6.04
C LEU A 256 -5.38 0.03 -5.56
N GLN A 257 -4.21 -0.58 -5.31
CA GLN A 257 -4.14 -1.93 -4.79
C GLN A 257 -4.74 -2.03 -3.37
N ASN A 258 -4.49 -1.04 -2.52
CA ASN A 258 -5.06 -0.96 -1.18
C ASN A 258 -6.59 -0.83 -1.23
N GLU A 259 -7.10 0.03 -2.08
CA GLU A 259 -8.54 0.21 -2.31
C GLU A 259 -9.20 -1.10 -2.79
N PHE A 260 -8.58 -1.78 -3.76
CA PHE A 260 -9.07 -3.05 -4.25
C PHE A 260 -9.15 -4.13 -3.16
N GLN A 261 -8.08 -4.29 -2.36
CA GLN A 261 -8.07 -5.28 -1.27
C GLN A 261 -9.06 -4.93 -0.16
N SER A 262 -9.16 -3.65 0.19
CA SER A 262 -10.16 -3.13 1.14
C SER A 262 -11.59 -3.43 0.66
N SER A 263 -11.89 -3.14 -0.61
CA SER A 263 -13.21 -3.41 -1.19
C SER A 263 -13.54 -4.89 -1.15
N LYS A 264 -12.60 -5.76 -1.57
CA LYS A 264 -12.79 -7.22 -1.58
C LYS A 264 -13.06 -7.77 -0.18
N LEU A 265 -12.32 -7.29 0.82
CA LEU A 265 -12.47 -7.70 2.21
C LEU A 265 -13.83 -7.27 2.78
N CYS A 266 -14.18 -5.98 2.65
CA CYS A 266 -15.44 -5.45 3.18
C CYS A 266 -16.67 -5.99 2.44
N GLU A 267 -16.56 -6.26 1.14
CA GLU A 267 -17.60 -6.95 0.36
C GLU A 267 -17.81 -8.38 0.86
N GLY A 268 -16.74 -9.14 1.08
CA GLY A 268 -16.83 -10.50 1.61
C GLY A 268 -17.49 -10.55 3.01
N LEU A 269 -17.22 -9.56 3.86
CA LEU A 269 -17.90 -9.40 5.15
C LEU A 269 -19.37 -9.01 4.97
N TYR A 270 -19.67 -8.09 4.06
CA TYR A 270 -21.03 -7.69 3.72
C TYR A 270 -21.88 -8.86 3.27
N THR A 271 -21.40 -9.64 2.29
CA THR A 271 -22.14 -10.81 1.77
C THR A 271 -22.32 -11.88 2.84
N ARG A 272 -21.31 -12.14 3.68
CA ARG A 272 -21.43 -13.10 4.79
C ARG A 272 -22.49 -12.67 5.80
N CYS A 273 -22.58 -11.38 6.10
CA CYS A 273 -23.61 -10.83 6.97
C CYS A 273 -24.99 -10.93 6.31
N GLU A 274 -25.11 -10.58 5.02
CA GLU A 274 -26.35 -10.70 4.24
C GLU A 274 -26.88 -12.14 4.25
N ASP A 275 -26.04 -13.12 3.89
CA ASP A 275 -26.37 -14.54 3.91
C ASP A 275 -26.86 -15.00 5.28
N ARG A 276 -26.20 -14.53 6.35
CA ARG A 276 -26.59 -14.88 7.72
C ARG A 276 -27.93 -14.26 8.11
N MET A 277 -28.21 -13.03 7.68
CA MET A 277 -29.49 -12.39 7.92
C MET A 277 -30.62 -13.09 7.17
N ASP A 278 -30.38 -13.50 5.93
CA ASP A 278 -31.35 -14.24 5.11
C ASP A 278 -31.65 -15.62 5.73
N GLN A 279 -30.64 -16.33 6.23
CA GLN A 279 -30.84 -17.58 6.97
C GLN A 279 -31.71 -17.39 8.21
N LEU A 280 -31.53 -16.29 8.95
CA LEU A 280 -32.32 -15.98 10.15
C LEU A 280 -33.78 -15.60 9.82
N GLN A 281 -34.06 -15.10 8.61
CA GLN A 281 -35.42 -14.80 8.16
C GLN A 281 -36.24 -16.06 7.83
N VAL A 282 -35.58 -17.16 7.42
CA VAL A 282 -36.26 -18.40 6.96
C VAL A 282 -36.47 -19.42 8.09
N LEU A 283 -36.11 -19.09 9.33
CA LEU A 283 -36.32 -19.99 10.48
C LEU A 283 -37.80 -20.40 10.64
N LYS A 284 -38.04 -21.68 10.98
CA LYS A 284 -39.38 -22.26 11.10
C LYS A 284 -40.13 -21.64 12.29
N LEU A 285 -39.44 -21.50 13.41
CA LEU A 285 -39.92 -20.72 14.55
C LEU A 285 -39.19 -19.38 14.57
N PRO A 286 -39.86 -18.28 14.16
CA PRO A 286 -39.22 -16.98 14.09
C PRO A 286 -39.03 -16.45 15.52
N SER A 287 -37.84 -15.96 15.84
CA SER A 287 -37.49 -15.40 17.15
C SER A 287 -36.78 -14.07 17.00
N LEU A 288 -37.28 -13.03 17.67
CA LEU A 288 -36.69 -11.69 17.62
C LEU A 288 -35.32 -11.64 18.30
N ALA A 289 -35.13 -12.42 19.38
CA ALA A 289 -33.87 -12.48 20.11
C ALA A 289 -32.69 -12.99 19.26
N LYS A 290 -32.87 -14.11 18.53
CA LYS A 290 -31.80 -14.65 17.67
C LYS A 290 -31.47 -13.70 16.51
N PHE A 291 -32.48 -13.05 15.94
CA PHE A 291 -32.28 -12.07 14.88
C PHE A 291 -31.45 -10.88 15.37
N ASN A 292 -31.80 -10.31 16.54
CA ASN A 292 -31.06 -9.21 17.15
C ASN A 292 -29.62 -9.61 17.55
N ALA A 293 -29.41 -10.84 18.04
CA ALA A 293 -28.08 -11.34 18.34
C ALA A 293 -27.23 -11.48 17.07
N GLY A 294 -27.80 -12.02 15.98
CA GLY A 294 -27.14 -12.09 14.68
C GLY A 294 -26.82 -10.71 14.11
N PHE A 295 -27.74 -9.76 14.24
CA PHE A 295 -27.56 -8.36 13.85
C PHE A 295 -26.37 -7.72 14.58
N LEU A 296 -26.31 -7.83 15.91
CA LEU A 296 -25.22 -7.27 16.71
C LEU A 296 -23.88 -7.92 16.37
N GLN A 297 -23.87 -9.24 16.16
CA GLN A 297 -22.67 -9.97 15.75
C GLN A 297 -22.16 -9.49 14.39
N CYS A 298 -23.04 -9.30 13.41
CA CYS A 298 -22.70 -8.80 12.08
C CYS A 298 -22.12 -7.37 12.15
N ASN A 299 -22.76 -6.50 12.92
CA ASN A 299 -22.31 -5.12 13.09
C ASN A 299 -20.91 -5.06 13.73
N HIS A 300 -20.70 -5.81 14.81
CA HIS A 300 -19.42 -5.88 15.51
C HIS A 300 -18.30 -6.49 14.64
N SER A 301 -18.57 -7.61 13.95
CA SER A 301 -17.60 -8.22 13.03
C SER A 301 -17.21 -7.27 11.90
N PHE A 302 -18.18 -6.58 11.31
CA PHE A 302 -17.91 -5.61 10.25
C PHE A 302 -17.05 -4.44 10.76
N GLU A 303 -17.37 -3.86 11.92
CA GLU A 303 -16.65 -2.70 12.46
C GLU A 303 -15.17 -3.00 12.76
N HIS A 304 -14.89 -4.21 13.26
CA HIS A 304 -13.54 -4.65 13.63
C HIS A 304 -12.73 -5.23 12.47
N GLU A 305 -13.35 -5.99 11.57
CA GLU A 305 -12.64 -6.69 10.50
C GLU A 305 -12.51 -5.84 9.23
N CYS A 306 -13.48 -4.99 8.88
CA CYS A 306 -13.39 -4.14 7.69
C CYS A 306 -12.45 -2.96 7.93
N VAL A 307 -11.37 -2.90 7.15
CA VAL A 307 -10.31 -1.90 7.24
C VAL A 307 -9.98 -1.36 5.85
N GLY A 308 -9.71 -0.06 5.76
CA GLY A 308 -9.25 0.61 4.55
C GLY A 308 -10.22 1.67 4.02
N PRO A 309 -9.91 2.27 2.85
CA PRO A 309 -10.66 3.40 2.30
C PRO A 309 -12.12 3.05 1.95
N SER A 310 -12.41 1.77 1.66
CA SER A 310 -13.76 1.33 1.29
C SER A 310 -14.70 1.21 2.50
N LYS A 311 -14.20 1.28 3.74
CA LYS A 311 -14.97 1.06 4.97
C LYS A 311 -16.20 1.95 5.04
N ALA A 312 -16.03 3.27 4.89
CA ALA A 312 -17.12 4.23 5.03
C ALA A 312 -18.27 3.99 4.04
N ASN A 313 -17.94 3.63 2.80
CA ASN A 313 -18.94 3.33 1.76
C ASN A 313 -19.70 2.02 2.09
N TYR A 314 -18.98 0.95 2.46
CA TYR A 314 -19.61 -0.31 2.82
C TYR A 314 -20.37 -0.25 4.15
N GLU A 315 -19.95 0.60 5.10
CA GLU A 315 -20.67 0.82 6.36
C GLU A 315 -22.06 1.42 6.10
N GLN A 316 -22.15 2.44 5.24
CA GLN A 316 -23.44 3.01 4.86
C GLN A 316 -24.35 1.99 4.16
N ARG A 317 -23.78 1.16 3.26
CA ARG A 317 -24.51 0.07 2.58
C ARG A 317 -24.99 -0.99 3.57
N MET A 318 -24.12 -1.39 4.50
CA MET A 318 -24.41 -2.37 5.55
C MET A 318 -25.56 -1.90 6.43
N MET A 319 -25.49 -0.66 6.96
CA MET A 319 -26.54 -0.10 7.80
C MET A 319 -27.90 -0.03 7.09
N LYS A 320 -27.91 0.29 5.79
CA LYS A 320 -29.13 0.27 4.97
C LYS A 320 -29.69 -1.14 4.79
N MET A 321 -28.84 -2.13 4.46
CA MET A 321 -29.23 -3.53 4.31
C MET A 321 -29.79 -4.08 5.64
N LEU A 322 -29.06 -3.88 6.73
CA LEU A 322 -29.46 -4.31 8.07
C LEU A 322 -30.78 -3.66 8.51
N GLY A 323 -30.98 -2.37 8.25
CA GLY A 323 -32.24 -1.68 8.52
C GLY A 323 -33.42 -2.24 7.71
N LYS A 324 -33.21 -2.53 6.43
CA LYS A 324 -34.22 -3.16 5.56
C LYS A 324 -34.54 -4.59 5.98
N SER A 325 -33.52 -5.38 6.29
CA SER A 325 -33.67 -6.77 6.75
C SER A 325 -34.46 -6.81 8.07
N ARG A 326 -34.18 -5.90 9.00
CA ARG A 326 -34.91 -5.79 10.27
C ARG A 326 -36.38 -5.44 10.08
N SER A 327 -36.71 -4.46 9.25
CA SER A 327 -38.11 -4.07 9.03
C SER A 327 -38.92 -5.16 8.34
N LEU A 328 -38.33 -5.84 7.35
CA LEU A 328 -38.92 -7.00 6.68
C LEU A 328 -39.14 -8.16 7.65
N PHE A 329 -38.13 -8.48 8.47
CA PHE A 329 -38.22 -9.54 9.48
C PHE A 329 -39.34 -9.26 10.48
N ILE A 330 -39.45 -8.05 11.03
CA ILE A 330 -40.50 -7.69 11.99
C ILE A 330 -41.89 -7.82 11.37
N LYS A 331 -42.06 -7.40 10.11
CA LYS A 331 -43.34 -7.52 9.40
C LYS A 331 -43.75 -8.98 9.20
N GLU A 332 -42.83 -9.81 8.70
CA GLU A 332 -43.07 -11.24 8.46
C GLU A 332 -43.26 -12.02 9.77
N TYR A 333 -42.46 -11.70 10.79
CA TYR A 333 -42.55 -12.25 12.14
C TYR A 333 -43.95 -12.04 12.72
N ASN A 334 -44.44 -10.80 12.72
CA ASN A 334 -45.74 -10.48 13.30
C ASN A 334 -46.88 -11.17 12.53
N HIS A 335 -46.80 -11.22 11.19
CA HIS A 335 -47.79 -11.90 10.36
C HIS A 335 -47.81 -13.42 10.61
N ARG A 336 -46.63 -14.06 10.68
CA ARG A 336 -46.53 -15.49 11.01
C ARG A 336 -47.03 -15.77 12.42
N LEU A 337 -46.63 -14.97 13.41
CA LEU A 337 -47.07 -15.12 14.79
C LEU A 337 -48.59 -15.00 14.90
N PHE A 338 -49.19 -14.02 14.23
CA PHE A 338 -50.64 -13.85 14.18
C PHE A 338 -51.33 -15.11 13.62
N ASN A 339 -50.87 -15.62 12.46
CA ASN A 339 -51.44 -16.83 11.86
C ASN A 339 -51.27 -18.07 12.74
N TRP A 340 -50.11 -18.21 13.40
CA TRP A 340 -49.87 -19.30 14.36
C TRP A 340 -50.78 -19.20 15.58
N LEU A 341 -51.00 -17.99 16.12
CA LEU A 341 -51.91 -17.78 17.25
C LEU A 341 -53.36 -18.09 16.89
N VAL A 342 -53.82 -17.70 15.70
CA VAL A 342 -55.17 -18.05 15.20
C VAL A 342 -55.31 -19.57 15.08
N ALA A 343 -54.37 -20.24 14.42
CA ALA A 343 -54.38 -21.70 14.28
C ALA A 343 -54.33 -22.40 15.65
N PHE A 344 -53.45 -21.93 16.55
CA PHE A 344 -53.32 -22.46 17.90
C PHE A 344 -54.61 -22.31 18.71
N SER A 345 -55.29 -21.17 18.62
CA SER A 345 -56.56 -20.95 19.33
C SER A 345 -57.65 -21.94 18.88
N LEU A 346 -57.78 -22.23 17.58
CA LEU A 346 -58.72 -23.22 17.05
C LEU A 346 -58.37 -24.64 17.50
N VAL A 347 -57.09 -25.02 17.46
CA VAL A 347 -56.62 -26.32 17.95
C VAL A 347 -56.91 -26.47 19.45
N MET A 348 -56.69 -25.43 20.24
CA MET A 348 -56.96 -25.46 21.69
C MET A 348 -58.46 -25.58 22.01
N VAL A 349 -59.36 -25.01 21.19
CA VAL A 349 -60.80 -25.26 21.32
C VAL A 349 -61.11 -26.76 21.14
N VAL A 350 -60.55 -27.40 20.12
CA VAL A 350 -60.75 -28.84 19.87
C VAL A 350 -60.16 -29.67 21.02
N ILE A 351 -58.95 -29.36 21.48
CA ILE A 351 -58.30 -30.08 22.58
C ILE A 351 -59.07 -29.92 23.89
N GLY A 352 -59.47 -28.70 24.23
CA GLY A 352 -60.25 -28.39 25.43
C GLY A 352 -61.57 -29.14 25.47
N ARG A 353 -62.27 -29.19 24.33
CA ARG A 353 -63.58 -29.85 24.20
C ARG A 353 -63.49 -31.38 24.20
N PHE A 354 -62.54 -31.97 23.47
CA PHE A 354 -62.53 -33.41 23.21
C PHE A 354 -61.57 -34.21 24.09
N PHE A 355 -60.47 -33.62 24.54
CA PHE A 355 -59.42 -34.36 25.26
C PHE A 355 -59.40 -34.05 26.75
N ILE A 356 -59.38 -32.77 27.12
CA ILE A 356 -59.21 -32.34 28.52
C ILE A 356 -60.57 -32.17 29.22
N LYS A 357 -61.65 -31.89 28.46
CA LYS A 357 -63.01 -31.61 28.96
C LYS A 357 -63.05 -30.48 30.01
N PHE A 358 -62.20 -29.47 29.82
CA PHE A 358 -62.06 -28.37 30.77
C PHE A 358 -62.61 -27.07 30.17
N ILE A 359 -63.76 -26.65 30.68
CA ILE A 359 -64.58 -25.55 30.12
C ILE A 359 -63.83 -24.21 30.14
N LEU A 360 -62.97 -23.95 31.13
CA LEU A 360 -62.24 -22.68 31.21
C LEU A 360 -61.19 -22.52 30.08
N ILE A 361 -60.55 -23.62 29.65
CA ILE A 361 -59.62 -23.59 28.51
C ILE A 361 -60.39 -23.33 27.21
N GLU A 362 -61.58 -23.92 27.07
CA GLU A 362 -62.46 -23.69 25.92
C GLU A 362 -62.92 -22.22 25.85
N ILE A 363 -63.40 -21.65 26.96
CA ILE A 363 -63.81 -20.23 27.03
C ILE A 363 -62.63 -19.31 26.72
N GLY A 364 -61.45 -19.60 27.29
CA GLY A 364 -60.25 -18.81 27.02
C GLY A 364 -59.79 -18.87 25.55
N ALA A 365 -59.86 -20.04 24.93
CA ALA A 365 -59.49 -20.22 23.52
C ALA A 365 -60.48 -19.53 22.57
N TRP A 366 -61.78 -19.60 22.85
CA TRP A 366 -62.80 -18.84 22.10
C TRP A 366 -62.65 -17.34 22.27
N ALA A 367 -62.38 -16.86 23.48
CA ALA A 367 -62.14 -15.45 23.73
C ALA A 367 -60.92 -14.93 22.95
N LEU A 368 -59.82 -15.71 22.92
CA LEU A 368 -58.63 -15.38 22.13
C LEU A 368 -58.91 -15.37 20.62
N PHE A 369 -59.62 -16.37 20.11
CA PHE A 369 -59.98 -16.45 18.70
C PHE A 369 -60.86 -15.28 18.26
N ILE A 370 -61.92 -14.99 19.03
CA ILE A 370 -62.82 -13.86 18.78
C ILE A 370 -62.04 -12.55 18.84
N PHE A 371 -61.15 -12.37 19.82
CA PHE A 371 -60.29 -11.19 19.91
C PHE A 371 -59.44 -11.00 18.65
N LEU A 372 -58.74 -12.04 18.19
CA LEU A 372 -57.87 -11.96 17.00
C LEU A 372 -58.65 -11.67 15.71
N GLU A 373 -59.79 -12.32 15.48
CA GLU A 373 -60.65 -12.10 14.30
C GLU A 373 -61.42 -10.78 14.33
N THR A 374 -61.93 -10.37 15.49
CA THR A 374 -62.67 -9.10 15.62
C THR A 374 -61.73 -7.92 15.44
N TYR A 375 -60.50 -8.03 15.93
CA TYR A 375 -59.50 -6.96 15.80
C TYR A 375 -59.11 -6.72 14.33
N THR A 376 -58.87 -7.77 13.54
CA THR A 376 -58.52 -7.61 12.11
C THR A 376 -59.67 -7.06 11.28
N ARG A 377 -60.92 -7.40 11.60
CA ARG A 377 -62.12 -6.86 10.93
C ARG A 377 -62.43 -5.42 11.31
N MET A 378 -62.14 -5.02 12.55
CA MET A 378 -62.43 -3.68 13.03
C MET A 378 -61.45 -2.63 12.50
N PHE A 379 -60.17 -2.96 12.37
CA PHE A 379 -59.12 -2.00 11.96
C PHE A 379 -58.66 -2.15 10.49
N TRP A 380 -59.31 -3.02 9.71
CA TRP A 380 -59.03 -3.28 8.28
C TRP A 380 -57.59 -3.69 7.94
N SER A 381 -56.67 -3.75 8.93
CA SER A 381 -55.28 -4.18 8.80
C SER A 381 -54.76 -4.76 10.12
N ALA A 382 -53.93 -5.80 10.03
CA ALA A 382 -53.23 -6.37 11.20
C ALA A 382 -52.08 -5.47 11.70
N GLU A 383 -51.64 -4.50 10.88
CA GLU A 383 -50.51 -3.62 11.23
C GLU A 383 -50.84 -2.67 12.39
N ALA A 384 -52.10 -2.27 12.55
CA ALA A 384 -52.57 -1.48 13.70
C ALA A 384 -52.54 -2.26 15.04
N LEU A 385 -52.51 -3.60 14.99
CA LEU A 385 -52.36 -4.44 16.19
C LEU A 385 -50.94 -4.42 16.73
N TYR A 386 -49.95 -4.31 15.84
CA TYR A 386 -48.54 -4.49 16.19
C TYR A 386 -47.97 -3.39 17.09
N TYR A 387 -48.62 -2.22 17.13
CA TYR A 387 -48.27 -1.09 17.98
C TYR A 387 -49.04 -1.04 19.31
N ASN A 388 -49.94 -1.99 19.56
CA ASN A 388 -50.75 -2.04 20.78
C ASN A 388 -49.95 -2.68 21.93
N PRO A 389 -49.98 -2.13 23.17
CA PRO A 389 -49.30 -2.73 24.32
C PRO A 389 -49.71 -4.18 24.61
N VAL A 390 -50.95 -4.58 24.28
CA VAL A 390 -51.43 -5.96 24.43
C VAL A 390 -50.68 -6.91 23.48
N TRP A 391 -50.38 -6.47 22.25
CA TRP A 391 -49.60 -7.28 21.31
C TRP A 391 -48.16 -7.47 21.78
N HIS A 392 -47.54 -6.42 22.33
CA HIS A 392 -46.20 -6.53 22.91
C HIS A 392 -46.12 -7.52 24.07
N PHE A 393 -47.17 -7.61 24.90
CA PHE A 393 -47.27 -8.63 25.96
C PHE A 393 -47.38 -10.05 25.39
N ILE A 394 -48.15 -10.24 24.32
CA ILE A 394 -48.28 -11.53 23.62
C ILE A 394 -46.95 -11.95 22.99
N VAL A 395 -46.26 -11.02 22.31
CA VAL A 395 -44.93 -11.24 21.73
C VAL A 395 -43.92 -11.60 22.82
N ALA A 396 -43.89 -10.89 23.95
CA ALA A 396 -42.99 -11.20 25.06
C ALA A 396 -43.25 -12.59 25.67
N THR A 397 -44.52 -12.97 25.79
CA THR A 397 -44.92 -14.30 26.27
C THR A 397 -44.51 -15.38 25.28
N TRP A 398 -44.72 -15.16 23.98
CA TRP A 398 -44.29 -16.06 22.91
C TRP A 398 -42.77 -16.23 22.88
N GLU A 399 -42.01 -15.14 22.94
CA GLU A 399 -40.54 -15.18 22.97
C GLU A 399 -40.02 -15.93 24.20
N THR A 400 -40.64 -15.77 25.37
CA THR A 400 -40.26 -16.52 26.59
C THR A 400 -40.53 -18.01 26.46
N VAL A 401 -41.60 -18.39 25.77
CA VAL A 401 -41.99 -19.79 25.55
C VAL A 401 -41.12 -20.46 24.49
N VAL A 402 -40.91 -19.80 23.35
CA VAL A 402 -40.18 -20.35 22.20
C VAL A 402 -38.66 -20.25 22.38
N TYR A 403 -38.19 -19.22 23.09
CA TYR A 403 -36.79 -18.96 23.38
C TYR A 403 -36.57 -18.92 24.90
N SER A 404 -36.41 -20.10 25.50
CA SER A 404 -35.85 -20.22 26.85
C SER A 404 -34.36 -20.52 26.75
N PRO A 405 -33.48 -19.94 27.59
CA PRO A 405 -32.05 -20.28 27.62
C PRO A 405 -31.77 -21.78 27.86
N VAL A 406 -32.78 -22.58 28.23
CA VAL A 406 -32.67 -24.03 28.48
C VAL A 406 -33.29 -24.89 27.38
N LEU A 407 -34.22 -24.37 26.56
CA LEU A 407 -34.96 -25.13 25.55
C LEU A 407 -35.17 -24.32 24.27
N ASP A 408 -34.39 -24.64 23.23
CA ASP A 408 -34.57 -24.08 21.88
C ASP A 408 -35.63 -24.91 21.12
N LEU A 409 -36.89 -24.47 21.16
CA LEU A 409 -38.01 -25.20 20.55
C LEU A 409 -37.89 -25.32 19.03
N ASP A 410 -37.13 -24.46 18.34
CA ASP A 410 -36.88 -24.61 16.90
C ASP A 410 -36.14 -25.92 16.57
N ARG A 411 -35.25 -26.35 17.47
CA ARG A 411 -34.48 -27.59 17.32
C ARG A 411 -35.15 -28.79 18.01
N TRP A 412 -35.92 -28.54 19.08
CA TRP A 412 -36.46 -29.59 19.95
C TRP A 412 -37.98 -29.82 19.86
N ALA A 413 -38.73 -29.00 19.13
CA ALA A 413 -40.19 -29.15 19.02
C ALA A 413 -40.61 -30.50 18.40
N ILE A 414 -39.92 -30.95 17.35
CA ILE A 414 -40.19 -32.22 16.68
C ILE A 414 -39.89 -33.42 17.59
N PRO A 415 -38.69 -33.54 18.21
CA PRO A 415 -38.41 -34.67 19.10
C PRO A 415 -39.28 -34.66 20.37
N LEU A 416 -39.59 -33.49 20.96
CA LEU A 416 -40.50 -33.42 22.11
C LEU A 416 -41.93 -33.83 21.73
N GLY A 417 -42.42 -33.40 20.56
CA GLY A 417 -43.72 -33.82 20.02
C GLY A 417 -43.80 -35.32 19.78
N ALA A 418 -42.72 -35.93 19.28
CA ALA A 418 -42.63 -37.38 19.08
C ALA A 418 -42.65 -38.15 20.42
N VAL A 419 -41.90 -37.68 21.42
CA VAL A 419 -41.87 -38.28 22.77
C VAL A 419 -43.23 -38.19 23.44
N LEU A 420 -43.91 -37.03 23.38
CA LEU A 420 -45.26 -36.85 23.93
C LEU A 420 -46.29 -37.75 23.22
N SER A 421 -46.21 -37.88 21.90
CA SER A 421 -47.10 -38.76 21.13
C SER A 421 -46.90 -40.23 21.51
N LEU A 422 -45.66 -40.67 21.67
CA LEU A 422 -45.33 -42.02 22.15
C LEU A 422 -45.83 -42.24 23.58
N PHE A 423 -45.73 -41.23 24.46
CA PHE A 423 -46.22 -41.32 25.83
C PHE A 423 -47.75 -41.41 25.91
N ILE A 424 -48.46 -40.65 25.06
CA ILE A 424 -49.93 -40.72 24.95
C ILE A 424 -50.37 -42.06 24.37
N LEU A 425 -49.68 -42.57 23.35
CA LEU A 425 -49.94 -43.91 22.80
C LEU A 425 -49.68 -45.00 23.85
N TYR A 426 -48.58 -44.90 24.59
CA TYR A 426 -48.26 -45.80 25.70
C TYR A 426 -49.36 -45.79 26.77
N TRP A 427 -49.79 -44.60 27.22
CA TRP A 427 -50.87 -44.45 28.19
C TRP A 427 -52.20 -45.00 27.68
N ARG A 428 -52.51 -44.81 26.38
CA ARG A 428 -53.76 -45.28 25.77
C ARG A 428 -53.76 -46.80 25.56
N CYS A 429 -52.60 -47.40 25.26
CA CYS A 429 -52.42 -48.85 25.11
C CYS A 429 -52.41 -49.58 26.46
N TYR A 430 -51.79 -49.00 27.50
CA TYR A 430 -51.73 -49.62 28.83
C TYR A 430 -52.93 -49.27 29.73
N GLY A 431 -53.52 -48.08 29.59
CA GLY A 431 -54.68 -47.64 30.38
C GLY A 431 -55.99 -48.35 30.02
N ARG A 432 -56.13 -48.86 28.78
CA ARG A 432 -57.30 -49.63 28.35
C ARG A 432 -57.39 -51.03 28.97
N ARG A 433 -56.34 -51.54 29.61
CA ARG A 433 -56.36 -52.87 30.26
C ARG A 433 -57.02 -52.92 31.65
N LYS A 434 -57.47 -51.79 32.22
CA LYS A 434 -58.03 -51.74 33.59
C LYS A 434 -59.55 -51.55 33.74
N TYR A 435 -60.32 -51.44 32.66
CA TYR A 435 -61.80 -51.45 32.75
C TYR A 435 -62.39 -52.44 31.75
N GLY A 436 -62.50 -53.70 32.18
CA GLY A 436 -63.05 -54.80 31.39
C GLY A 436 -62.79 -56.16 32.03
N SER A 437 -63.31 -56.39 33.24
CA SER A 437 -63.48 -57.75 33.77
C SER A 437 -64.79 -57.81 34.55
N GLN A 438 -65.87 -58.03 33.81
CA GLN A 438 -67.15 -58.44 34.37
C GLN A 438 -66.95 -59.87 34.89
N TRP A 439 -67.12 -60.02 36.21
CA TRP A 439 -66.99 -61.27 36.94
C TRP A 439 -67.95 -62.34 36.39
N LEU A 440 -67.42 -63.46 35.94
CA LEU A 440 -68.16 -64.71 35.76
C LEU A 440 -67.70 -65.68 36.85
N LEU A 441 -68.56 -65.86 37.86
CA LEU A 441 -68.45 -66.92 38.86
C LEU A 441 -68.72 -68.28 38.19
N PRO A 442 -67.95 -69.35 38.49
CA PRO A 442 -68.29 -70.69 38.05
C PRO A 442 -69.40 -71.28 38.94
N LEU A 443 -70.57 -71.54 38.34
CA LEU A 443 -71.63 -72.32 38.96
C LEU A 443 -71.25 -73.81 38.98
N TYR A 444 -71.30 -74.35 40.19
CA TYR A 444 -71.20 -75.75 40.56
C TYR A 444 -72.30 -76.57 39.87
N ARG A 445 -71.93 -77.53 39.02
CA ARG A 445 -72.88 -78.41 38.31
C ARG A 445 -72.85 -79.81 38.94
N THR A 446 -73.90 -80.12 39.68
CA THR A 446 -74.16 -81.43 40.30
C THR A 446 -74.50 -82.50 39.27
N ASN A 447 -73.91 -83.67 39.50
CA ASN A 447 -74.19 -84.98 38.90
C ASN A 447 -75.68 -85.30 38.74
N LYS A 448 -76.05 -85.85 37.58
CA LYS A 448 -77.19 -86.78 37.48
C LYS A 448 -76.89 -87.86 36.44
N ASN A 449 -76.69 -89.07 36.96
CA ASN A 449 -76.67 -90.33 36.22
C ASN A 449 -77.96 -90.51 35.41
N GLY A 450 -77.83 -91.03 34.19
CA GLY A 450 -78.95 -91.39 33.32
C GLY A 450 -78.46 -92.18 32.11
N SER A 451 -78.38 -93.49 32.28
CA SER A 451 -78.03 -94.51 31.29
C SER A 451 -79.07 -94.63 30.16
N ASN A 452 -78.64 -94.57 28.88
CA ASN A 452 -78.76 -95.66 27.89
C ASN A 452 -78.53 -95.17 26.45
N ARG A 453 -77.68 -95.93 25.71
CA ARG A 453 -77.74 -96.37 24.29
C ARG A 453 -78.54 -95.53 23.26
N GLN A 454 -78.11 -95.36 22.00
CA GLN A 454 -77.41 -96.31 21.12
C GLN A 454 -76.72 -95.59 19.93
N ARG A 455 -75.76 -96.29 19.31
CA ARG A 455 -74.86 -95.90 18.21
C ARG A 455 -75.43 -96.35 16.85
N THR A 456 -74.85 -95.81 15.76
CA THR A 456 -74.86 -96.17 14.30
C THR A 456 -76.11 -95.74 13.53
N ASP A 457 -76.06 -95.07 12.37
CA ASP A 457 -75.00 -94.75 11.40
C ASP A 457 -75.12 -93.28 10.95
#